data_AF-A0A090WWU7-F1
#
_entry.id   AF-A0A090WWU7-F1
#
_cell.length_a   1.000
_cell.length_b   1.000
_cell.length_c   1.000
_cell.angle_alpha   90.00
_cell.angle_beta   90.00
_cell.angle_gamma   90.00
#
_symmetry.space_group_name_H-M   'P 1'
#
loop_
_entity.id
_entity.type
_entity.pdbx_description
1 polymer ?
#
loop_
_entity_poly.entity_id
_entity_poly.type
_entity_poly.pdbx_seq_one_letter_code
_entity_poly.pdbx_strand_id
1 'polypeptide(L)'
;MANVVRYLFWLGKPAIVRDNEITIMQNWLVAQNTTFTVESIQPGDRIAIKTGPFKGEKGLVKEISKNRIQLLLLDLEMKITLNRA
;
A
#
# COMPACT_ATOMS: atom_id res chain seq x y z
N MET A 1 -5.95 2.90 29.85
CA MET A 1 -5.64 4.28 29.41
C MET A 1 -5.68 4.28 27.89
N ALA A 2 -6.65 4.96 27.29
CA ALA A 2 -6.83 4.97 25.84
C ALA A 2 -5.73 5.82 25.18
N ASN A 3 -4.86 5.18 24.42
CA ASN A 3 -3.76 5.84 23.74
C ASN A 3 -4.14 6.13 22.29
N VAL A 4 -4.53 7.38 22.01
CA VAL A 4 -4.75 7.89 20.66
C VAL A 4 -3.58 8.80 20.31
N VAL A 5 -2.82 8.44 19.27
CA VAL A 5 -1.60 9.17 18.86
C VAL A 5 -1.94 10.44 18.07
N ARG A 6 -2.90 10.38 17.14
CA ARG A 6 -3.31 11.55 16.34
C ARG A 6 -4.64 11.33 15.63
N TYR A 7 -5.38 12.42 15.41
CA TYR A 7 -6.56 12.47 14.54
C TYR A 7 -6.23 13.13 13.21
N LEU A 8 -6.88 12.70 12.12
CA LEU A 8 -6.71 13.23 10.78
C LEU A 8 -7.78 14.30 10.47
N PHE A 9 -7.34 15.47 10.00
CA PHE A 9 -8.22 16.58 9.62
C PHE A 9 -7.95 17.02 8.18
N TRP A 10 -9.01 17.37 7.46
CA TRP A 10 -8.99 17.98 6.13
C TRP A 10 -9.68 19.35 6.18
N LEU A 11 -8.93 20.42 5.86
CA LEU A 11 -9.42 21.81 5.93
C LEU A 11 -10.08 22.18 7.27
N GLY A 12 -9.48 21.71 8.38
CA GLY A 12 -9.97 21.97 9.74
C GLY A 12 -11.17 21.12 10.18
N LYS A 13 -11.71 20.26 9.33
CA LYS A 13 -12.78 19.31 9.67
C LYS A 13 -12.23 17.89 9.78
N PRO A 14 -12.82 17.00 10.61
CA PRO A 14 -12.42 15.60 10.64
C PRO A 14 -12.45 15.01 9.23
N ALA A 15 -11.36 14.33 8.84
CA ALA A 15 -11.31 13.66 7.55
C ALA A 15 -12.29 12.48 7.57
N ILE A 16 -13.16 12.41 6.56
CA ILE A 16 -14.07 11.28 6.35
C ILE A 16 -13.41 10.37 5.31
N VAL A 17 -13.02 9.17 5.74
CA VAL A 17 -12.48 8.12 4.88
C VAL A 17 -13.65 7.23 4.44
N ARG A 18 -13.63 6.70 3.21
CA ARG A 18 -14.71 5.84 2.73
C ARG A 18 -14.67 4.48 3.44
N ASP A 19 -15.83 3.88 3.67
CA ASP A 19 -15.93 2.60 4.41
C ASP A 19 -15.19 1.45 3.72
N ASN A 20 -15.15 1.45 2.38
CA ASN A 20 -14.40 0.46 1.61
C ASN A 20 -12.89 0.59 1.85
N GLU A 21 -12.36 1.82 1.87
CA GLU A 21 -10.95 2.11 2.15
C GLU A 21 -10.58 1.67 3.57
N ILE A 22 -11.43 1.96 4.57
CA ILE A 22 -11.23 1.51 5.96
C ILE A 22 -11.19 -0.01 6.03
N THR A 23 -12.12 -0.69 5.36
CA THR A 23 -12.21 -2.16 5.34
C THR A 23 -10.94 -2.77 4.73
N ILE A 24 -10.46 -2.20 3.62
CA ILE A 24 -9.23 -2.64 2.96
C ILE A 24 -8.02 -2.48 3.91
N MET A 25 -7.88 -1.32 4.56
CA MET A 25 -6.80 -1.06 5.52
C MET A 25 -6.84 -2.03 6.70
N GLN A 26 -8.02 -2.35 7.24
CA GLN A 26 -8.18 -3.32 8.33
C GLN A 26 -7.72 -4.73 7.92
N ASN A 27 -8.13 -5.20 6.73
CA ASN A 27 -7.74 -6.51 6.21
C ASN A 27 -6.22 -6.65 6.08
N TRP A 28 -5.54 -5.56 5.74
CA TRP A 28 -4.09 -5.54 5.61
C TRP A 28 -3.34 -5.64 6.94
N LEU A 29 -3.87 -5.02 8.00
CA LEU A 29 -3.26 -5.09 9.34
C LEU A 29 -3.21 -6.53 9.89
N VAL A 30 -4.13 -7.39 9.43
CA VAL A 30 -4.22 -8.79 9.84
C VAL A 30 -3.31 -9.70 8.99
N ALA A 31 -3.01 -9.31 7.75
CA ALA A 31 -2.21 -10.12 6.83
C ALA A 31 -0.70 -10.06 7.17
N GLN A 32 -0.16 -11.12 7.77
CA GLN A 32 1.26 -11.23 8.10
C GLN A 32 2.17 -11.44 6.88
N ASN A 33 3.37 -10.87 7.00
CA ASN A 33 4.57 -10.98 6.16
C ASN A 33 4.48 -11.96 4.99
N THR A 34 4.59 -11.44 3.77
CA THR A 34 4.64 -12.28 2.58
C THR A 34 5.85 -11.95 1.72
N THR A 35 6.59 -12.99 1.36
CA THR A 35 7.63 -13.00 0.34
C THR A 35 6.98 -12.78 -1.02
N PHE A 36 7.50 -11.81 -1.78
CA PHE A 36 7.03 -11.50 -3.12
C PHE A 36 8.14 -11.83 -4.13
N THR A 37 7.77 -12.52 -5.21
CA THR A 37 8.66 -12.84 -6.32
C THR A 37 8.52 -11.76 -7.38
N VAL A 38 9.61 -11.06 -7.67
CA VAL A 38 9.63 -9.97 -8.66
C VAL A 38 10.10 -10.55 -9.99
N GLU A 39 9.17 -10.81 -10.91
CA GLU A 39 9.50 -11.15 -12.29
C GLU A 39 9.54 -9.87 -13.13
N SER A 40 10.71 -9.55 -13.70
CA SER A 40 11.00 -8.49 -14.70
C SER A 40 9.95 -7.36 -14.82
N ILE A 41 10.02 -6.37 -13.93
CA ILE A 41 9.22 -5.14 -14.00
C ILE A 41 10.10 -3.94 -14.37
N GLN A 42 9.51 -2.91 -14.98
CA GLN A 42 10.13 -1.63 -15.33
C GLN A 42 9.33 -0.44 -14.74
N PRO A 43 9.96 0.73 -14.53
CA PRO A 43 9.24 1.94 -14.15
C PRO A 43 8.15 2.28 -15.17
N GLY A 44 6.95 2.62 -14.69
CA GLY A 44 5.78 2.88 -15.53
C GLY A 44 4.84 1.68 -15.69
N ASP A 45 5.28 0.47 -15.34
CA ASP A 45 4.44 -0.71 -15.43
C ASP A 45 3.28 -0.69 -14.43
N ARG A 46 2.13 -1.20 -14.87
CA ARG A 46 0.99 -1.46 -14.00
C ARG A 46 0.98 -2.94 -13.65
N ILE A 47 1.08 -3.23 -12.35
CA ILE A 47 1.12 -4.59 -11.84
C ILE A 47 -0.07 -4.87 -10.93
N ALA A 48 -0.59 -6.10 -10.99
CA ALA A 48 -1.53 -6.60 -10.00
C ALA A 48 -0.74 -7.33 -8.91
N ILE A 49 -0.99 -6.97 -7.65
CA ILE A 49 -0.33 -7.60 -6.51
C ILE A 49 -1.02 -8.94 -6.24
N LYS A 50 -0.28 -10.03 -6.42
CA LYS A 50 -0.82 -11.40 -6.32
C LYS A 50 -0.80 -11.97 -4.90
N THR A 51 0.05 -11.44 -4.02
CA THR A 51 0.32 -11.96 -2.67
C THR A 51 0.59 -10.83 -1.67
N GLY A 52 0.50 -11.12 -0.37
CA GLY A 52 0.73 -10.12 0.68
C GLY A 52 -0.51 -9.33 1.09
N PRO A 53 -0.35 -8.37 2.02
CA PRO A 53 -1.45 -7.55 2.53
C PRO A 53 -2.17 -6.83 1.38
N PHE A 54 -1.43 -6.34 0.40
CA PHE A 54 -1.97 -5.62 -0.74
C PHE A 54 -2.48 -6.53 -1.89
N LYS A 55 -2.75 -7.82 -1.62
CA LYS A 55 -3.23 -8.75 -2.66
C LYS A 55 -4.55 -8.27 -3.26
N GLY A 56 -4.64 -8.29 -4.60
CA GLY A 56 -5.80 -7.83 -5.36
C GLY A 56 -5.70 -6.37 -5.80
N GLU A 57 -4.81 -5.59 -5.18
CA GLU A 57 -4.58 -4.19 -5.53
C GLU A 57 -3.77 -4.04 -6.81
N LYS A 58 -3.95 -2.89 -7.47
CA LYS A 58 -3.16 -2.49 -8.63
C LYS A 58 -2.13 -1.44 -8.23
N GLY A 59 -0.87 -1.69 -8.58
CA GLY A 59 0.25 -0.80 -8.35
C GLY A 59 0.84 -0.26 -9.65
N LEU A 60 1.25 1.01 -9.65
CA LEU A 60 2.10 1.60 -10.67
C LEU A 60 3.56 1.62 -10.18
N VAL A 61 4.47 1.02 -10.95
CA VAL A 61 5.89 1.03 -10.63
C VAL A 61 6.45 2.44 -10.80
N LYS A 62 6.93 3.03 -9.71
CA LYS A 62 7.53 4.38 -9.73
C LYS A 62 9.04 4.33 -9.84
N GLU A 63 9.67 3.45 -9.07
CA GLU A 63 11.12 3.34 -9.01
C GLU A 63 11.51 1.88 -8.80
N ILE A 64 12.57 1.46 -9.50
CA ILE A 64 13.24 0.19 -9.25
C ILE A 64 14.69 0.52 -8.95
N SER A 65 15.15 0.06 -7.79
CA SER A 65 16.56 0.08 -7.41
C SER A 65 17.08 -1.35 -7.26
N LYS A 66 18.38 -1.47 -6.96
CA LYS A 66 19.02 -2.78 -6.76
C LYS A 66 18.34 -3.60 -5.64
N ASN A 67 18.00 -2.95 -4.52
CA ASN A 67 17.51 -3.62 -3.32
C ASN A 67 16.05 -3.29 -2.97
N ARG A 68 15.38 -2.43 -3.75
CA ARG A 68 14.00 -2.01 -3.45
C ARG A 68 13.20 -1.70 -4.70
N ILE A 69 11.88 -1.73 -4.55
CA ILE A 69 10.90 -1.34 -5.57
C ILE A 69 9.89 -0.43 -4.89
N GLN A 70 9.57 0.69 -5.53
CA GLN A 70 8.50 1.58 -5.08
C GLN A 70 7.29 1.47 -5.99
N LEU A 71 6.14 1.25 -5.38
CA LEU A 71 4.86 1.15 -6.05
C LEU A 71 3.94 2.26 -5.53
N LEU A 72 3.15 2.84 -6.42
CA LEU A 72 1.98 3.64 -6.07
C LEU A 72 0.74 2.76 -6.21
N LEU A 73 0.07 2.46 -5.11
CA LEU A 73 -1.23 1.80 -5.12
C LEU A 73 -2.27 2.77 -5.68
N LEU A 74 -2.98 2.36 -6.72
CA LEU A 74 -3.85 3.26 -7.47
C LEU A 74 -5.13 3.61 -6.70
N ASP A 75 -5.73 2.63 -6.02
CA ASP A 75 -7.04 2.81 -5.39
C ASP A 75 -6.95 3.58 -4.06
N LEU A 76 -5.75 3.59 -3.46
CA LEU A 76 -5.50 4.21 -2.15
C LEU A 76 -4.53 5.38 -2.22
N GLU A 77 -3.98 5.66 -3.39
CA GLU A 77 -2.98 6.70 -3.62
C GLU A 77 -1.77 6.61 -2.66
N MET A 78 -1.48 5.40 -2.17
CA MET A 78 -0.42 5.14 -1.19
C MET A 78 0.87 4.69 -1.87
N LYS A 79 2.01 5.24 -1.45
CA LYS A 79 3.33 4.77 -1.88
C LYS A 79 3.84 3.69 -0.93
N ILE A 80 4.14 2.51 -1.46
CA ILE A 80 4.72 1.40 -0.71
C ILE A 80 6.14 1.08 -1.21
N THR A 81 7.01 0.65 -0.31
CA THR A 81 8.38 0.23 -0.64
C THR A 81 8.55 -1.25 -0.31
N LEU A 82 8.99 -2.00 -1.31
CA LEU A 82 9.23 -3.43 -1.24
C LEU A 82 10.73 -3.68 -1.30
N ASN A 83 11.32 -4.32 -0.31
CA ASN A 83 12.75 -4.65 -0.29
C ASN A 83 13.01 -6.00 -0.96
N ARG A 84 13.87 -6.04 -1.98
CA ARG A 84 14.34 -7.28 -2.60
C ARG A 84 15.26 -7.99 -1.59
N ALA A 85 14.92 -9.23 -1.24
CA ALA A 85 15.80 -10.12 -0.47
C ALA A 85 16.95 -10.63 -1.36
#